data_AF-A0A529QLY7-F1
#
_entry.id   AF-A0A529QLY7-F1
#
_cell.length_a   1.000
_cell.length_b   1.000
_cell.length_c   1.000
_cell.angle_alpha   90.00
_cell.angle_beta   90.00
_cell.angle_gamma   90.00
#
_symmetry.space_group_name_H-M   'P 1'
#
loop_
_entity.id
_entity.type
_entity.pdbx_description
1 polymer ?
#
loop_
_entity_poly.entity_id
_entity_poly.type
_entity_poly.pdbx_seq_one_letter_code
_entity_poly.pdbx_strand_id
1 'polypeptide(L)' 'GLMSALGKRMANYLASGDGKQLPFPLSPVRPIPLHAFRQVGVAAAITWYRMLDAFER' A
#
# COMPACT_ATOMS: atom_id res chain seq x y z
N GLY A 1 -19.50 8.54 -7.16
CA GLY A 1 -20.08 7.20 -6.92
C GLY A 1 -19.59 6.62 -5.61
N LEU A 2 -18.39 6.05 -5.57
CA LEU A 2 -17.84 5.38 -4.38
C LEU A 2 -17.24 6.34 -3.33
N MET A 3 -16.42 7.31 -3.76
CA MET A 3 -15.80 8.30 -2.86
C MET A 3 -16.84 9.08 -2.05
N SER A 4 -17.94 9.49 -2.69
CA SER A 4 -19.04 10.20 -2.02
C SER A 4 -19.78 9.32 -1.01
N ALA A 5 -20.02 8.05 -1.34
CA ALA A 5 -20.71 7.09 -0.46
C ALA A 5 -19.85 6.69 0.75
N LEU A 6 -18.52 6.68 0.59
CA LEU A 6 -17.57 6.46 1.68
C LEU A 6 -17.48 7.70 2.58
N GLY A 7 -17.40 8.90 2.01
CA GLY A 7 -17.31 10.16 2.76
C GLY A 7 -18.45 10.35 3.76
N LYS A 8 -19.70 10.06 3.37
CA LYS A 8 -20.86 10.14 4.28
C LYS A 8 -20.74 9.19 5.49
N ARG A 9 -20.26 7.96 5.26
CA ARG A 9 -20.06 6.98 6.33
C ARG A 9 -18.89 7.35 7.24
N MET A 10 -17.82 7.90 6.67
CA MET A 10 -16.68 8.42 7.44
C MET A 10 -17.07 9.60 8.33
N ALA A 11 -17.87 10.55 7.82
CA ALA A 11 -18.35 11.69 8.60
C ALA A 11 -19.18 11.25 9.81
N ASN A 12 -20.12 10.29 9.61
CA ASN A 12 -20.93 9.79 10.70
C ASN A 12 -20.09 8.99 11.73
N TYR A 13 -19.11 8.19 11.27
CA TYR A 13 -18.16 7.50 12.15
C TYR A 13 -17.37 8.51 13.01
N LEU A 14 -16.85 9.59 12.42
CA LEU A 14 -16.12 10.63 13.16
C LEU A 14 -17.01 11.36 14.17
N ALA A 15 -18.28 11.57 13.86
CA ALA A 15 -19.22 12.25 14.75
C ALA A 15 -19.71 11.37 15.92
N SER A 16 -19.80 10.04 15.72
CA SER A 16 -20.43 9.12 16.68
C SER A 16 -19.46 8.17 17.37
N GLY A 17 -18.27 7.94 16.82
CA GLY A 17 -17.32 6.92 17.26
C GLY A 17 -17.75 5.48 16.99
N ASP A 18 -18.90 5.23 16.35
CA ASP A 18 -19.42 3.89 16.13
C ASP A 18 -18.84 3.25 14.86
N GLY A 19 -17.91 2.32 15.05
CA GLY A 19 -17.26 1.56 13.97
C GLY A 19 -18.20 0.76 13.08
N LYS A 20 -19.45 0.48 13.50
CA LYS A 20 -20.45 -0.24 12.66
C LYS A 20 -20.91 0.57 11.45
N GLN A 21 -20.63 1.86 11.43
CA GLN A 21 -21.02 2.75 10.33
C GLN A 21 -20.05 2.68 9.14
N LEU A 22 -18.84 2.16 9.37
CA LEU A 22 -17.87 1.94 8.32
C LEU A 22 -18.27 0.71 7.50
N PRO A 23 -18.15 0.76 6.16
CA PRO A 23 -18.49 -0.38 5.31
C PRO A 23 -17.50 -1.54 5.44
N PHE A 24 -16.35 -1.32 6.09
CA PHE A 24 -15.29 -2.28 6.29
C PHE A 24 -14.77 -2.19 7.74
N PRO A 25 -14.26 -3.28 8.31
CA PRO A 25 -13.65 -3.24 9.62
C PRO A 25 -12.38 -2.38 9.62
N LEU A 26 -12.14 -1.69 10.72
CA LEU A 26 -10.87 -1.01 10.95
C LEU A 26 -9.77 -2.05 11.14
N SER A 27 -8.71 -1.94 10.34
CA SER A 27 -7.50 -2.73 10.49
C SER A 27 -6.34 -1.82 10.89
N PRO A 28 -5.45 -2.29 11.78
CA PRO A 28 -4.25 -1.53 12.09
C PRO A 28 -3.35 -1.46 10.86
N VAL A 29 -2.68 -0.32 10.67
CA VAL A 29 -1.63 -0.19 9.66
C VAL A 29 -0.45 -1.06 10.09
N ARG A 30 -0.19 -2.14 9.34
CA ARG A 30 0.94 -3.04 9.58
C ARG A 30 2.05 -2.74 8.57
N PRO A 31 3.32 -2.77 8.99
CA PRO A 31 4.42 -2.66 8.05
C PRO A 31 4.36 -3.81 7.04
N ILE A 32 4.61 -3.52 5.76
CA ILE A 32 4.75 -4.54 4.73
C ILE A 32 6.06 -5.29 5.01
N PRO A 33 6.02 -6.63 5.19
CA PRO A 33 7.23 -7.41 5.43
C PRO A 33 8.29 -7.12 4.35
N LEU A 34 9.56 -6.97 4.78
CA LEU A 34 10.71 -6.71 3.92
C LEU A 34 10.69 -5.38 3.14
N HIS A 35 9.75 -4.47 3.39
CA HIS A 35 9.71 -3.18 2.69
C HIS A 35 10.97 -2.32 2.88
N ALA A 36 11.68 -2.49 4.00
CA ALA A 36 12.98 -1.86 4.24
C ALA A 36 14.02 -2.23 3.17
N PHE A 37 13.93 -3.42 2.57
CA PHE A 37 14.85 -3.90 1.54
C PHE A 37 14.42 -3.52 0.12
N ARG A 38 13.38 -2.70 -0.06
CA ARG A 38 12.88 -2.28 -1.38
C ARG A 38 14.00 -1.76 -2.28
N GLN A 39 14.86 -0.89 -1.77
CA GLN A 39 15.94 -0.30 -2.55
C GLN A 39 17.00 -1.33 -2.95
N VAL A 40 17.33 -2.27 -2.05
CA VAL A 40 18.27 -3.36 -2.33
C VAL A 40 17.74 -4.25 -3.45
N GLY A 41 16.46 -4.64 -3.40
CA GLY A 41 15.83 -5.44 -4.45
C GLY A 41 15.83 -4.74 -5.81
N VAL A 42 15.52 -3.44 -5.85
CA VAL A 42 15.58 -2.64 -7.08
C VAL A 42 17.01 -2.56 -7.63
N ALA A 43 18.00 -2.26 -6.78
CA ALA A 43 19.40 -2.18 -7.20
C ALA A 43 19.91 -3.51 -7.74
N ALA A 44 19.58 -4.62 -7.08
CA ALA A 44 19.95 -5.97 -7.52
C ALA A 44 19.36 -6.29 -8.90
N ALA A 45 18.07 -6.01 -9.12
CA ALA A 45 17.42 -6.22 -10.41
C ALA A 45 18.09 -5.40 -11.51
N ILE A 46 18.35 -4.12 -11.28
CA ILE A 46 19.02 -3.24 -12.25
C ILE A 46 20.41 -3.79 -12.60
N THR A 47 21.23 -4.09 -11.59
CA THR A 47 22.59 -4.60 -11.81
C THR A 47 22.57 -5.93 -12.57
N TRP A 48 21.62 -6.81 -12.26
CA TRP A 48 21.44 -8.08 -12.97
C TRP A 48 21.17 -7.86 -14.45
N TYR A 49 20.21 -7.01 -14.80
CA TYR A 49 19.91 -6.71 -16.20
C TYR A 49 21.09 -6.04 -16.91
N ARG A 50 21.78 -5.11 -16.26
CA ARG A 50 22.99 -4.50 -16.84
C ARG A 50 24.10 -5.51 -17.13
N MET A 51 24.23 -6.54 -16.29
CA MET A 51 25.20 -7.62 -16.49
C MET A 51 24.80 -8.49 -17.70
N LEU A 52 23.52 -8.85 -17.82
CA LEU A 52 23.00 -9.57 -18.98
C LEU A 52 23.19 -8.77 -20.28
N ASP A 53 22.83 -7.49 -20.27
CA ASP A 53 23.04 -6.58 -21.41
C ASP A 53 24.52 -6.45 -21.82
N ALA A 54 25.45 -6.68 -20.89
CA ALA A 54 26.88 -6.67 -21.16
C ALA A 54 27.37 -7.97 -21.81
N PHE A 55 26.70 -9.10 -21.56
CA PHE A 55 27.01 -10.38 -22.18
C PHE A 55 26.40 -10.55 -23.57
N GLU A 56 25.37 -9.78 -23.90
CA GLU A 56 24.76 -9.77 -25.24
C GLU A 56 25.48 -8.86 -26.25
N ARG A 57 26.59 -8.21 -25.84
CA ARG A 57 27.46 -7.37 -26.68
C ARG A 57 28.74 -8.09 -27.08
#